data_AF-A0A950SMT5-F1
#
_entry.id   AF-A0A950SMT5-F1
#
_cell.length_a   1.000
_cell.length_b   1.000
_cell.length_c   1.000
_cell.angle_alpha   90.00
_cell.angle_beta   90.00
_cell.angle_gamma   90.00
#
_symmetry.space_group_name_H-M   'P 1'
#
loop_
_entity.id
_entity.type
_entity.pdbx_description
1 polymer ?
#
loop_
_entity_poly.entity_id
_entity_poly.type
_entity_poly.pdbx_seq_one_letter_code
_entity_poly.pdbx_strand_id
1 'polypeptide(L)'
;MSDESIAAKIESLVAEEHDLRRREESDNKGAEQPETDQQRLRAVEVELDRCWDLLRQRRARAEFDQDPDDARVRDADTVERYLQ
;
A
#
# COMPACT_ATOMS: atom_id res chain seq x y z
N MET A 1 0.28 8.17 14.01
CA MET A 1 1.33 7.31 13.40
C MET A 1 2.48 8.23 13.02
N SER A 2 3.73 7.87 13.32
CA SER A 2 4.89 8.67 12.92
C SER A 2 5.30 8.37 11.47
N ASP A 3 6.03 9.29 10.84
CA ASP A 3 6.62 9.13 9.50
C ASP A 3 7.44 7.84 9.38
N GLU A 4 8.19 7.50 10.45
CA GLU A 4 8.98 6.28 10.54
C GLU A 4 8.11 5.02 10.54
N SER A 5 6.96 5.06 11.24
CA SER A 5 6.00 3.94 11.22
C SER A 5 5.38 3.74 9.82
N ILE A 6 5.17 4.83 9.08
CA ILE A 6 4.65 4.80 7.70
C ILE A 6 5.71 4.23 6.75
N ALA A 7 6.97 4.66 6.89
CA ALA A 7 8.08 4.14 6.11
C ALA A 7 8.28 2.62 6.33
N ALA A 8 8.25 2.17 7.59
CA ALA A 8 8.34 0.74 7.92
C ALA A 8 7.18 -0.07 7.32
N LYS A 9 5.96 0.49 7.29
CA LYS A 9 4.80 -0.12 6.63
C LYS A 9 5.01 -0.23 5.12
N ILE A 10 5.51 0.82 4.47
CA ILE A 10 5.84 0.81 3.03
C ILE A 10 6.87 -0.28 2.73
N GLU A 11 7.95 -0.38 3.50
CA GLU A 11 8.97 -1.42 3.31
C GLU A 11 8.39 -2.83 3.41
N SER A 12 7.54 -3.08 4.41
CA SER A 12 6.84 -4.37 4.56
C SER A 12 5.93 -4.68 3.37
N LEU A 13 5.21 -3.69 2.85
CA LEU A 13 4.31 -3.84 1.70
C LEU A 13 5.07 -4.08 0.40
N VAL A 14 6.19 -3.37 0.18
CA VAL A 14 7.07 -3.59 -0.98
C VAL A 14 7.69 -4.99 -0.94
N ALA A 15 8.11 -5.46 0.24
CA ALA A 15 8.61 -6.83 0.40
C ALA A 15 7.54 -7.86 0.03
N GLU A 16 6.30 -7.64 0.47
CA GLU A 16 5.16 -8.49 0.14
C GLU A 16 4.84 -8.48 -1.37
N GLU A 17 4.84 -7.31 -2.01
CA GLU A 17 4.67 -7.18 -3.45
C GLU A 17 5.72 -7.99 -4.24
N HIS A 18 7.00 -7.87 -3.85
CA HIS A 18 8.08 -8.62 -4.46
C HIS A 18 7.95 -10.14 -4.29
N ASP A 19 7.48 -10.59 -3.13
CA ASP A 19 7.22 -12.00 -2.88
C ASP A 19 6.06 -12.52 -3.72
N LEU A 20 4.98 -11.75 -3.85
CA LEU A 20 3.84 -12.09 -4.69
C LEU A 20 4.26 -12.17 -6.16
N ARG A 21 4.97 -11.17 -6.69
CA ARG A 21 5.48 -11.21 -8.09
C ARG A 21 6.42 -12.38 -8.34
N ARG A 22 7.29 -12.74 -7.39
CA ARG A 22 8.17 -13.92 -7.53
C ARG A 22 7.40 -15.23 -7.59
N ARG A 23 6.30 -15.35 -6.83
CA ARG A 23 5.41 -16.50 -6.88
C ARG A 23 4.69 -16.54 -8.22
N GLU A 24 4.17 -15.41 -8.69
CA GLU A 24 3.55 -15.31 -10.03
C GLU A 24 4.51 -15.75 -11.14
N GLU A 25 5.79 -15.32 -11.11
CA GLU A 25 6.80 -15.74 -12.09
C GLU A 25 7.15 -17.23 -11.99
N SER A 26 7.12 -17.80 -10.78
CA SER A 26 7.46 -19.21 -10.53
C SER A 26 6.32 -20.16 -10.91
N ASP A 27 5.07 -19.74 -10.70
CA ASP A 27 3.86 -20.54 -10.91
C ASP A 27 3.37 -20.52 -12.38
N ASN A 28 3.93 -19.63 -13.21
CA ASN A 28 3.71 -19.54 -14.66
C ASN A 28 4.21 -20.78 -15.45
N LYS A 29 4.60 -21.87 -14.77
CA LYS A 29 4.94 -23.17 -15.37
C LYS A 29 3.78 -24.15 -15.47
N GLY A 30 2.55 -23.79 -15.10
CA GLY A 30 1.36 -24.56 -15.50
C GLY A 30 0.24 -24.70 -14.47
N ALA A 31 0.20 -23.89 -13.42
CA ALA A 31 -0.98 -23.79 -12.56
C ALA A 31 -1.72 -22.49 -12.89
N GLU A 32 -3.06 -22.56 -12.98
CA GLU A 32 -3.90 -21.35 -12.93
C GLU A 32 -3.45 -20.51 -11.73
N GLN A 33 -3.03 -19.27 -11.98
CA GLN A 33 -2.72 -18.33 -10.90
C GLN A 33 -3.93 -18.28 -9.97
N PRO A 34 -3.75 -18.45 -8.64
CA PRO A 34 -4.86 -18.23 -7.73
C PRO A 34 -5.27 -16.75 -7.86
N GLU A 35 -6.52 -16.49 -8.27
CA GLU A 35 -7.09 -15.13 -8.35
C GLU A 35 -6.85 -14.33 -7.05
N THR A 36 -6.70 -15.04 -5.93
CA THR A 36 -6.29 -14.55 -4.62
C THR A 36 -4.96 -13.79 -4.62
N ASP A 37 -3.94 -14.24 -5.35
CA ASP A 37 -2.61 -13.60 -5.35
C ASP A 37 -2.64 -12.28 -6.12
N GLN A 38 -3.37 -12.22 -7.23
CA GLN A 38 -3.60 -10.97 -7.97
C GLN A 38 -4.46 -9.98 -7.17
N GLN A 39 -5.50 -10.46 -6.47
CA GLN A 39 -6.29 -9.63 -5.57
C GLN A 39 -5.43 -9.08 -4.42
N ARG A 40 -4.53 -9.90 -3.87
CA ARG A 40 -3.60 -9.48 -2.82
C ARG A 40 -2.61 -8.44 -3.32
N LEU A 41 -2.05 -8.64 -4.51
CA LEU A 41 -1.14 -7.67 -5.14
C LEU A 41 -1.81 -6.29 -5.30
N ARG A 42 -3.03 -6.26 -5.82
CA ARG A 42 -3.81 -5.01 -5.94
C ARG A 42 -4.08 -4.36 -4.58
N ALA A 43 -4.39 -5.15 -3.55
CA ALA A 43 -4.59 -4.63 -2.20
C ALA A 43 -3.30 -4.01 -1.63
N VAL A 44 -2.14 -4.64 -1.87
CA VAL A 44 -0.83 -4.13 -1.48
C VAL A 44 -0.50 -2.82 -2.20
N GLU A 45 -0.74 -2.75 -3.51
CA GLU A 45 -0.53 -1.52 -4.31
C GLU A 45 -1.39 -0.35 -3.78
N VAL A 46 -2.64 -0.61 -3.43
CA VAL A 46 -3.54 0.37 -2.82
C VAL A 46 -3.01 0.85 -1.47
N GLU A 47 -2.59 -0.08 -0.61
CA GLU A 47 -2.06 0.26 0.71
C GLU A 47 -0.77 1.07 0.60
N LEU A 48 0.08 0.78 -0.39
CA LEU A 48 1.28 1.56 -0.69
C LEU A 48 0.93 2.99 -1.09
N ASP A 49 -0.02 3.18 -2.01
CA ASP A 49 -0.46 4.50 -2.45
C ASP A 49 -0.96 5.34 -1.27
N ARG A 50 -1.76 4.74 -0.38
CA ARG A 50 -2.24 5.39 0.86
C ARG A 50 -1.11 5.80 1.79
N CYS A 51 -0.11 4.93 1.98
CA CYS A 51 1.03 5.24 2.84
C CYS A 51 1.86 6.40 2.25
N TRP A 52 2.07 6.40 0.94
CA TRP A 52 2.78 7.49 0.25
C TRP A 52 2.00 8.81 0.30
N ASP A 53 0.69 8.78 0.11
CA ASP A 53 -0.17 9.96 0.23
C ASP A 53 -0.16 10.54 1.65
N LEU A 54 -0.24 9.68 2.67
CA LEU A 54 -0.14 10.12 4.06
C LEU A 54 1.21 10.77 4.34
N LEU A 55 2.32 10.16 3.90
CA LEU A 55 3.66 10.71 4.10
C LEU A 55 3.81 12.07 3.40
N ARG A 56 3.28 12.19 2.18
CA ARG A 56 3.27 13.46 1.44
C ARG A 56 2.44 14.52 2.14
N GLN A 57 1.26 14.17 2.66
CA GLN A 57 0.39 15.09 3.39
C GLN A 57 1.06 15.60 4.67
N ARG A 58 1.71 14.70 5.43
CA ARG A 58 2.46 15.05 6.64
C ARG A 58 3.61 16.00 6.34
N ARG A 59 4.38 15.72 5.29
CA ARG A 59 5.48 16.61 4.84
C ARG A 59 4.99 17.99 4.42
N ALA A 60 3.89 18.05 3.65
CA ALA A 60 3.30 19.33 3.26
C ALA A 60 2.85 20.14 4.48
N ARG A 61 2.16 19.51 5.45
CA ARG A 61 1.73 20.18 6.68
C ARG A 61 2.93 20.69 7.49
N ALA A 62 3.97 19.88 7.65
CA ALA A 62 5.20 20.28 8.33
C ALA A 62 5.90 21.46 7.63
N GLU A 63 5.87 21.52 6.30
CA GLU A 63 6.44 22.64 5.52
C GLU A 63 5.67 23.95 5.74
N PHE A 64 4.36 23.89 6.00
CA PHE A 64 3.51 25.04 6.28
C PHE A 64 3.32 25.34 7.78
N ASP A 65 4.19 24.80 8.66
CA ASP A 65 4.12 24.96 10.12
C ASP A 65 2.76 24.51 10.72
N GLN A 66 2.10 23.55 10.04
CA GLN A 66 0.85 22.93 10.48
C GLN A 66 1.13 21.60 11.18
N ASP A 67 0.20 21.17 12.04
CA ASP A 67 0.30 19.90 12.74
C ASP A 67 0.28 18.72 11.74
N PRO A 68 1.38 17.95 11.60
CA PRO A 68 1.42 16.79 10.72
C PRO A 68 0.54 15.63 11.22
N ASP A 69 0.17 15.57 12.49
CA ASP A 69 -0.74 14.54 13.03
C ASP A 69 -2.21 14.78 12.64
N ASP A 70 -2.53 15.95 12.10
CA ASP A 70 -3.83 16.22 11.48
C ASP A 70 -3.91 15.68 10.03
N ALA A 71 -2.84 15.07 9.52
CA ALA A 71 -2.90 14.25 8.31
C ALA A 71 -3.73 12.98 8.58
N ARG A 72 -4.74 12.75 7.75
CA ARG A 72 -5.63 11.60 7.88
C ARG A 72 -5.42 10.67 6.69
N VAL A 73 -5.24 9.38 6.98
CA VAL A 73 -5.31 8.34 5.95
C VAL A 73 -6.69 8.47 5.29
N ARG A 74 -6.72 8.54 3.96
CA ARG A 74 -7.98 8.49 3.22
C ARG A 74 -8.70 7.19 3.58
N ASP A 75 -9.96 7.29 3.99
CA ASP A 75 -10.76 6.14 4.38
C ASP A 75 -10.68 5.05 3.31
N ALA A 76 -10.43 3.83 3.79
CA ALA A 76 -10.26 2.68 2.92
C ALA A 76 -11.50 2.33 2.10
N ASP A 77 -12.65 2.88 2.52
CA ASP A 77 -14.01 2.71 1.99
C ASP A 77 -14.17 3.10 0.52
N THR A 78 -13.26 3.89 -0.07
CA THR A 78 -13.30 4.14 -1.52
C THR A 78 -12.79 2.95 -2.35
N VAL A 79 -12.07 2.00 -1.75
CA VAL A 79 -11.49 0.85 -2.44
C VAL A 79 -12.36 -0.42 -2.31
N GLU A 80 -13.44 -0.37 -1.53
CA GLU A 80 -14.46 -1.43 -1.54
C GLU A 80 -15.15 -1.59 -2.91
N ARG A 81 -14.96 -0.65 -3.85
CA ARG A 81 -15.43 -0.80 -5.24
C ARG A 81 -14.52 -1.65 -6.14
N TYR A 82 -13.37 -2.13 -5.67
CA TYR A 82 -12.53 -3.03 -6.47
C TYR A 82 -12.93 -4.51 -6.36
N LEU A 83 -13.95 -4.83 -5.57
CA LEU A 83 -14.44 -6.20 -5.34
C LEU A 83 -15.90 -6.41 -5.76
N GLN A 84 -16.45 -5.62 -6.69
CA GLN A 84 -17.77 -5.90 -7.27
C GLN A 84 -17.72 -6.14 -8.78
#